data_AF-Q5DFT2-F1
#
_entry.id   AF-Q5DFT2-F1
#
_cell.length_a   1.000
_cell.length_b   1.000
_cell.length_c   1.000
_cell.angle_alpha   90.00
_cell.angle_beta   90.00
_cell.angle_gamma   90.00
#
_symmetry.space_group_name_H-M   'P 1'
#
loop_
_entity.id
_entity.type
_entity.pdbx_description
1 polymer ?
#
loop_
_entity_poly.entity_id
_entity_poly.type
_entity_poly.pdbx_seq_one_letter_code
_entity_poly.pdbx_strand_id
1 'polypeptide(L)'
;MLERLIMDRNTIIQETIDPLQLTLCPNRSIDDAISIALHTALSHLDKRNTYVRMLFIDYSSEFNTIVPSKLITKLRTRGLNTSLFNWILNFLTGHPQIVWVGNNTSATLILNTGAPQG
;
A
#
# COMPACT_ATOMS: atom_id res chain seq x y z
N MET A 1 -5.39 -16.35 -4.38
CA MET A 1 -6.23 -16.74 -5.55
C MET A 1 -7.46 -15.83 -5.69
N LEU A 2 -8.19 -15.53 -4.60
CA LEU A 2 -9.34 -14.61 -4.63
C LEU A 2 -8.95 -13.12 -4.63
N GLU A 3 -7.95 -12.72 -3.85
CA GLU A 3 -7.44 -11.33 -3.79
C GLU A 3 -6.96 -10.81 -5.15
N ARG A 4 -6.20 -11.63 -5.89
CA ARG A 4 -5.74 -11.29 -7.24
C ARG A 4 -6.90 -11.09 -8.21
N LEU A 5 -7.93 -11.93 -8.12
CA LEU A 5 -9.14 -11.80 -8.95
C LEU A 5 -9.94 -10.53 -8.61
N ILE A 6 -9.95 -10.12 -7.34
CA ILE A 6 -10.58 -8.88 -6.89
C ILE A 6 -9.80 -7.66 -7.42
N MET A 7 -8.46 -7.71 -7.43
CA MET A 7 -7.64 -6.65 -8.01
C MET A 7 -7.86 -6.51 -9.53
N ASP A 8 -7.89 -7.62 -10.25
CA ASP A 8 -8.07 -7.61 -11.72
C ASP A 8 -9.45 -7.10 -12.15
N ARG A 9 -10.47 -7.22 -11.29
CA ARG A 9 -11.85 -6.82 -11.58
C ARG A 9 -12.22 -5.40 -11.16
N ASN A 10 -11.39 -4.72 -10.38
CA ASN A 10 -11.70 -3.38 -9.86
C ASN A 10 -10.92 -2.30 -10.59
N THR A 11 -11.43 -1.91 -11.77
CA THR A 11 -10.90 -0.78 -12.58
C THR A 11 -11.00 0.57 -11.86
N ILE A 12 -11.95 0.72 -10.93
CA ILE A 12 -12.18 1.92 -10.11
C ILE A 12 -10.92 2.37 -9.37
N ILE A 13 -10.11 1.40 -8.90
CA ILE A 13 -8.89 1.71 -8.15
C ILE A 13 -7.81 2.23 -9.10
N GLN A 14 -7.72 1.68 -10.32
CA GLN A 14 -6.69 2.04 -11.31
C GLN A 14 -6.86 3.48 -11.86
N GLU A 15 -8.10 3.95 -12.02
CA GLU A 15 -8.37 5.30 -12.54
C GLU A 15 -7.99 6.42 -11.57
N THR A 16 -7.72 6.10 -10.30
CA THR A 16 -7.46 7.07 -9.23
C THR A 16 -6.06 6.94 -8.63
N ILE A 17 -5.12 6.29 -9.33
CA ILE A 17 -3.73 6.15 -8.90
C ILE A 17 -2.96 7.42 -9.27
N ASP A 18 -2.16 7.91 -8.33
CA ASP A 18 -1.31 9.07 -8.59
C ASP A 18 -0.32 8.78 -9.75
N PRO A 19 -0.14 9.71 -10.70
CA PRO A 19 0.80 9.52 -11.81
C PRO A 19 2.23 9.17 -11.36
N LEU A 20 2.66 9.64 -10.19
CA LEU A 20 3.98 9.40 -9.59
C LEU A 20 4.01 8.18 -8.66
N GLN A 21 2.93 7.43 -8.51
CA GLN A 21 2.93 6.16 -7.78
C GLN A 21 3.46 5.03 -8.67
N LEU A 22 4.72 4.62 -8.46
CA LEU A 22 5.40 3.70 -9.38
C LEU A 22 5.45 2.24 -8.88
N THR A 23 5.04 1.99 -7.63
CA THR A 23 5.02 0.66 -7.02
C THR A 23 3.64 -0.01 -7.16
N LEU A 24 3.61 -1.34 -7.31
CA LEU A 24 2.39 -2.16 -7.37
C LEU A 24 1.44 -1.81 -8.53
N CYS A 25 1.92 -1.07 -9.52
CA CYS A 25 1.21 -0.75 -10.75
C CYS A 25 1.75 -1.59 -11.92
N PRO A 26 0.89 -2.05 -12.84
CA PRO A 26 1.36 -2.69 -14.06
C PRO A 26 2.18 -1.69 -14.88
N ASN A 27 3.26 -2.16 -15.49
CA ASN A 27 4.13 -1.39 -16.39
C ASN A 27 4.83 -0.17 -15.76
N ARG A 28 5.10 -0.20 -14.44
CA ARG A 28 5.93 0.79 -13.74
C ARG A 28 7.03 0.06 -12.98
N SER A 29 8.27 0.55 -13.08
CA SER A 29 9.46 -0.01 -12.42
C SER A 29 10.03 0.93 -11.36
N ILE A 30 10.87 0.37 -10.47
CA ILE A 30 11.72 1.15 -9.58
C ILE A 30 12.71 2.01 -10.39
N ASP A 31 13.16 1.53 -11.54
CA ASP A 31 14.06 2.28 -12.43
C ASP A 31 13.39 3.58 -12.92
N ASP A 32 12.09 3.53 -13.22
CA ASP A 32 11.33 4.72 -13.59
C ASP A 32 11.30 5.73 -12.43
N ALA A 33 11.19 5.25 -11.19
CA ALA A 33 11.17 6.11 -10.00
C ALA A 33 12.50 6.83 -9.81
N ILE A 34 13.60 6.09 -9.93
CA ILE A 34 14.95 6.64 -9.84
C ILE A 34 15.17 7.64 -10.98
N SER A 35 14.79 7.27 -12.20
CA SER A 35 14.93 8.12 -13.39
C SER A 35 14.16 9.43 -13.26
N ILE A 36 12.88 9.38 -12.84
CA ILE A 36 12.05 10.56 -12.63
C ILE A 36 12.64 11.46 -11.53
N ALA A 37 13.03 10.89 -10.39
CA ALA A 37 13.61 11.66 -9.29
C ALA A 37 14.92 12.35 -9.70
N LEU A 38 15.80 11.63 -10.40
CA LEU A 38 17.08 12.13 -10.87
C LEU A 38 16.92 13.18 -11.97
N HIS A 39 16.08 12.91 -12.97
CA HIS A 39 15.80 13.85 -14.05
C HIS A 39 15.20 15.16 -13.52
N THR A 40 14.28 15.07 -12.56
CA THR A 40 13.68 16.24 -11.91
C THR A 40 14.75 17.05 -11.18
N ALA A 41 15.60 16.39 -10.39
CA ALA A 41 16.64 17.08 -9.64
C ALA A 41 17.66 17.79 -10.55
N LEU A 42 18.19 17.10 -11.55
CA LEU A 42 19.18 17.65 -12.47
C LEU A 42 18.61 18.81 -13.29
N SER A 43 17.40 18.64 -13.84
CA SER A 43 16.72 19.70 -14.62
C SER A 43 16.46 20.97 -13.79
N HIS A 44 16.30 20.83 -12.48
CA HIS A 44 16.19 21.97 -11.57
C HIS A 44 17.55 22.62 -11.25
N LEU A 45 18.63 21.84 -11.16
CA LEU A 45 20.00 22.32 -10.89
C LEU A 45 20.67 22.98 -12.09
N ASP A 46 20.25 22.67 -13.32
CA ASP A 46 20.75 23.34 -14.54
C ASP A 46 20.39 24.83 -14.62
N LYS A 47 19.50 25.31 -13.74
CA LYS A 47 19.12 26.72 -13.62
C LYS A 47 20.12 27.44 -12.72
N ARG A 48 20.54 28.65 -13.10
CA ARG A 48 21.46 29.45 -12.26
C ARG A 48 20.85 29.73 -10.88
N ASN A 49 21.68 29.56 -9.85
CA ASN A 49 21.36 29.91 -8.46
C ASN A 49 20.16 29.15 -7.87
N THR A 50 20.00 27.87 -8.24
CA THR A 50 18.98 26.98 -7.66
C THR A 50 19.63 25.89 -6.81
N TYR A 51 18.80 25.23 -6.00
CA TYR A 51 19.18 24.05 -5.22
C TYR A 51 17.98 23.11 -5.11
N VAL A 52 18.24 21.83 -4.83
CA VAL A 52 17.21 20.80 -4.67
C VAL A 52 17.27 20.26 -3.25
N ARG A 53 16.11 19.98 -2.65
CA ARG A 53 15.99 19.26 -1.38
C ARG A 53 15.07 18.07 -1.59
N MET A 54 15.50 16.89 -1.16
CA MET A 54 14.70 15.67 -1.19
C MET A 54 14.33 15.27 0.23
N LEU A 55 13.07 14.89 0.44
CA LEU A 55 12.56 14.36 1.70
C LEU A 55 12.22 12.89 1.50
N PHE A 56 12.91 12.02 2.23
CA PHE A 56 12.63 10.59 2.27
C PHE A 56 11.87 10.28 3.56
N ILE A 57 10.66 9.72 3.43
CA ILE A 57 9.83 9.27 4.55
C ILE A 57 9.65 7.77 4.37
N ASP A 58 10.03 7.01 5.40
CA ASP A 58 9.83 5.57 5.47
C ASP A 58 8.87 5.27 6.62
N TYR A 59 7.80 4.52 6.35
CA TYR A 59 6.85 4.13 7.37
C TYR A 59 7.26 2.77 7.95
N SER A 60 7.51 2.74 9.25
CA SER A 60 7.81 1.47 9.94
C SER A 60 6.59 0.54 9.87
N SER A 61 6.81 -0.70 9.41
CA SER A 61 5.81 -1.76 9.56
C SER A 61 4.45 -1.41 8.94
N GLU A 62 4.47 -0.90 7.71
CA GLU A 62 3.31 -0.33 6.99
C GLU A 62 2.08 -1.23 7.02
N PHE A 63 2.28 -2.53 6.79
CA PHE A 63 1.17 -3.49 6.79
C PHE A 63 0.64 -3.78 8.18
N ASN A 64 1.45 -3.77 9.26
CA ASN A 64 0.94 -4.08 10.60
C ASN A 64 0.23 -2.89 11.26
N THR A 65 0.33 -1.69 10.69
CA THR A 65 -0.24 -0.46 11.26
C THR A 65 -1.53 0.01 10.56
N ILE A 66 -2.00 -0.73 9.56
CA ILE A 66 -3.24 -0.42 8.85
C ILE A 66 -4.42 -0.41 9.83
N VAL A 67 -5.09 0.74 9.95
CA VAL A 67 -6.32 0.87 10.74
C VAL A 67 -7.52 0.59 9.83
N PRO A 68 -8.25 -0.54 10.01
CA PRO A 68 -9.29 -0.95 9.07
C PRO A 68 -10.36 0.13 8.87
N SER A 69 -10.85 0.76 9.94
CA SER A 69 -11.89 1.81 9.85
C SER A 69 -11.48 3.01 8.98
N LYS A 70 -10.21 3.43 9.04
CA LYS A 70 -9.68 4.52 8.20
C LYS A 70 -9.55 4.09 6.74
N LEU A 71 -9.04 2.88 6.50
CA LEU A 71 -8.92 2.34 5.14
C LEU A 71 -10.29 2.20 4.48
N ILE A 72 -11.24 1.58 5.19
CA ILE A 72 -12.62 1.43 4.76
C ILE A 72 -13.27 2.77 4.40
N THR A 73 -13.09 3.80 5.23
CA THR A 73 -13.69 5.13 4.97
C THR A 73 -13.18 5.69 3.64
N LYS A 74 -11.89 5.57 3.36
CA LYS A 74 -11.29 5.99 2.08
C LYS A 74 -11.80 5.17 0.91
N LEU A 75 -11.92 3.84 1.07
CA LEU A 75 -12.43 2.95 0.03
C LEU A 75 -13.90 3.23 -0.32
N ARG A 76 -14.73 3.57 0.69
CA ARG A 76 -16.12 3.96 0.48
C ARG A 76 -16.26 5.25 -0.33
N THR A 77 -15.41 6.24 -0.07
CA THR A 77 -15.41 7.49 -0.86
C THR A 77 -15.03 7.28 -2.33
N ARG A 78 -14.36 6.16 -2.65
CA ARG A 78 -13.97 5.80 -4.02
C ARG A 78 -14.99 4.90 -4.74
N GLY A 79 -16.17 4.66 -4.16
CA GLY A 79 -17.26 3.96 -4.87
C GLY A 79 -17.18 2.43 -4.84
N LEU A 80 -16.43 1.83 -3.91
CA LEU A 80 -16.40 0.37 -3.73
C LEU A 80 -17.75 -0.18 -3.27
N ASN A 81 -18.16 -1.32 -3.86
CA ASN A 81 -19.40 -2.01 -3.53
C ASN A 81 -19.40 -2.50 -2.05
N THR A 82 -20.54 -2.34 -1.37
CA THR A 82 -20.81 -2.81 0.00
C THR A 82 -20.40 -4.27 0.27
N SER A 83 -20.62 -5.19 -0.67
CA SER A 83 -20.26 -6.61 -0.47
C SER A 83 -18.75 -6.81 -0.41
N LEU A 84 -18.01 -6.12 -1.28
CA LEU A 84 -16.53 -6.15 -1.28
C LEU A 84 -15.98 -5.43 -0.06
N PHE A 85 -16.63 -4.33 0.35
CA PHE A 85 -16.35 -3.63 1.61
C PHE A 85 -16.40 -4.58 2.83
N ASN A 86 -17.49 -5.32 2.99
CA ASN A 86 -17.66 -6.26 4.11
C ASN A 86 -16.61 -7.38 4.06
N TRP A 87 -16.26 -7.84 2.87
CA TRP A 87 -15.20 -8.84 2.70
C TRP A 87 -13.83 -8.31 3.14
N ILE A 88 -13.43 -7.09 2.72
CA ILE A 88 -12.17 -6.47 3.14
C ILE A 88 -12.16 -6.23 4.65
N LEU A 89 -13.27 -5.78 5.24
CA LEU A 89 -13.34 -5.55 6.68
C LEU A 89 -13.15 -6.86 7.46
N ASN A 90 -13.82 -7.94 7.06
CA ASN A 90 -13.64 -9.26 7.67
C ASN A 90 -12.24 -9.81 7.45
N PHE A 91 -11.60 -9.49 6.32
CA PHE A 91 -10.22 -9.89 6.05
C PHE A 91 -9.21 -9.21 6.99
N LEU A 92 -9.46 -7.95 7.37
CA LEU A 92 -8.56 -7.15 8.22
C LEU A 92 -8.89 -7.19 9.72
N THR A 93 -9.97 -7.87 10.13
CA THR A 93 -10.43 -7.89 11.53
C THR A 93 -10.70 -9.30 12.03
N GLY A 94 -10.53 -9.52 13.33
CA GLY A 94 -10.81 -10.81 13.96
C GLY A 94 -9.92 -11.97 13.53
N HIS A 95 -8.85 -11.72 12.77
CA HIS A 95 -7.96 -12.77 12.30
C HIS A 95 -6.97 -13.25 13.39
N PRO A 96 -6.84 -14.57 13.59
CA PRO A 96 -5.86 -15.13 14.51
C PRO A 96 -4.46 -15.13 13.88
N GLN A 97 -3.46 -14.67 14.63
CA GLN A 97 -2.05 -14.74 14.26
C GLN A 97 -1.29 -15.63 15.26
N ILE A 98 -0.39 -16.46 14.72
CA ILE A 98 0.54 -17.27 15.49
C ILE A 98 1.91 -17.17 14.81
N VAL A 99 2.94 -16.91 15.60
CA VAL A 99 4.34 -16.92 15.19
C VAL A 99 5.03 -18.18 15.72
N TRP A 100 5.81 -18.83 14.87
CA TRP A 100 6.57 -20.04 15.16
C TRP A 100 8.05 -19.76 14.90
N VAL A 101 8.91 -19.98 15.90
CA VAL A 101 10.37 -19.76 15.79
C VAL A 101 11.09 -21.00 16.31
N GLY A 102 11.74 -21.73 15.40
CA GLY A 102 12.32 -23.04 15.73
C GLY A 102 11.26 -24.02 16.21
N ASN A 103 11.43 -24.55 17.42
CA ASN A 103 10.47 -25.46 18.07
C ASN A 103 9.45 -24.74 18.97
N ASN A 104 9.48 -23.40 19.03
CA ASN A 104 8.61 -22.63 19.91
C ASN A 104 7.46 -21.99 19.13
N THR A 105 6.26 -22.12 19.66
CA THR A 105 5.04 -21.54 19.10
C THR A 105 4.47 -20.52 20.08
N SER A 106 4.18 -19.32 19.59
CA SER A 106 3.50 -18.30 20.39
C SER A 106 2.02 -18.64 20.65
N ALA A 107 1.42 -17.97 21.61
CA ALA A 107 -0.04 -18.04 21.79
C ALA A 107 -0.76 -17.37 20.61
N THR A 108 -1.98 -17.82 20.33
CA THR A 108 -2.84 -17.17 19.33
C THR A 108 -3.22 -15.77 19.77
N LEU A 109 -2.94 -14.79 18.92
CA LEU A 109 -3.33 -13.41 19.12
C LEU A 109 -4.38 -13.02 18.08
N ILE A 110 -5.51 -12.47 18.52
CA ILE A 110 -6.54 -11.96 17.60
C ILE A 110 -6.18 -10.53 17.23
N LEU A 111 -5.97 -10.30 15.94
CA LEU A 111 -5.64 -8.99 15.41
C LEU A 111 -6.86 -8.29 14.80
N ASN A 112 -6.95 -6.98 15.07
CA ASN A 112 -7.94 -6.07 14.48
C ASN A 112 -7.26 -4.86 13.81
N THR A 113 -5.96 -4.96 13.59
CA THR A 113 -5.12 -3.91 13.00
C THR A 113 -4.06 -4.60 12.18
N GLY A 114 -3.68 -3.95 11.09
CA GLY A 114 -2.78 -4.48 10.10
C GLY A 114 -3.46 -5.33 9.03
N ALA A 115 -2.69 -5.65 8.00
CA ALA A 115 -3.05 -6.62 6.97
C ALA A 115 -2.15 -7.86 7.09
N PRO A 116 -2.69 -9.05 6.80
CA PRO A 116 -1.88 -10.25 6.66
C PRO A 116 -0.74 -10.02 5.66
N GLN A 117 0.49 -10.37 6.05
CA GLN A 117 1.65 -10.36 5.16
C GLN A 117 1.86 -11.78 4.60
N GLY A 118 1.64 -11.98 3.30
CA GLY A 118 1.80 -13.28 2.63
C GLY A 118 1.33 -13.28 1.18
#